data_AF-A0A5N6JS93-F1
#
_entry.id   AF-A0A5N6JS93-F1
#
_cell.length_a   1.000
_cell.length_b   1.000
_cell.length_c   1.000
_cell.angle_alpha   90.00
_cell.angle_beta   90.00
_cell.angle_gamma   90.00
#
_symmetry.space_group_name_H-M   'P 1'
#
loop_
_entity.id
_entity.type
_entity.pdbx_description
1 polymer ?
#
loop_
_entity_poly.entity_id
_entity_poly.type
_entity_poly.pdbx_seq_one_letter_code
_entity_poly.pdbx_strand_id
1 'polypeptide(L)'
;MGQGDDEDEDEDEDEDEDEDEDEDEDEDEDEDEDEDEDDDDDDDDYVFTVFEPISLVAGFLGAIIAPEWFVEEQIAFSPHQPVGDNARLVALQLGNIYLLLAMIGVAVLYSTQEAKVVRNYVIALWVADIGHLAVTYHVLGWEKVVNIATWNSMTFGNIGATLFLFLTRCAYLFGLFGPDRKGTIKLA
;
A
#
# COMPACT_ATOMS: atom_id res chain seq x y z
N MET A 1 63.93 27.59 71.25
CA MET A 1 62.86 28.54 70.89
C MET A 1 62.57 28.33 69.40
N GLY A 2 61.61 27.50 69.03
CA GLY A 2 60.78 26.62 69.86
C GLY A 2 60.81 25.17 69.37
N GLN A 3 60.31 24.26 70.19
CA GLN A 3 59.58 23.08 69.72
C GLN A 3 58.24 23.54 69.07
N GLY A 4 57.50 22.73 68.33
CA GLY A 4 57.67 21.29 68.09
C GLY A 4 56.65 20.51 68.92
N ASP A 5 55.38 20.66 68.55
CA ASP A 5 54.25 20.07 69.23
C ASP A 5 53.74 18.91 68.36
N ASP A 6 53.70 17.71 68.95
CA ASP A 6 53.18 16.47 68.34
C ASP A 6 51.67 16.29 68.71
N GLU A 7 51.11 15.11 68.46
CA GLU A 7 49.68 14.83 68.29
C GLU A 7 48.97 14.38 69.61
N ASP A 8 47.86 13.63 69.48
CA ASP A 8 47.08 12.92 70.50
C ASP A 8 46.12 13.76 71.41
N GLU A 9 44.92 13.31 71.82
CA GLU A 9 43.83 12.51 71.21
C GLU A 9 42.57 12.61 72.15
N ASP A 10 41.50 11.83 71.90
CA ASP A 10 40.36 11.49 72.81
C ASP A 10 39.34 12.58 73.26
N GLU A 11 38.05 12.33 73.58
CA GLU A 11 37.04 11.25 73.31
C GLU A 11 35.62 11.79 73.72
N ASP A 12 34.52 11.09 73.32
CA ASP A 12 33.08 11.26 73.70
C ASP A 12 32.48 12.71 73.62
N GLU A 13 31.26 13.11 74.04
CA GLU A 13 30.05 12.53 74.70
C GLU A 13 28.83 13.45 74.34
N ASP A 14 27.60 13.05 73.95
CA ASP A 14 27.07 12.00 73.05
C ASP A 14 25.60 12.39 72.60
N GLU A 15 25.01 11.75 71.57
CA GLU A 15 23.59 11.81 71.06
C GLU A 15 22.91 13.15 70.64
N ASP A 16 22.19 13.15 69.49
CA ASP A 16 20.87 13.80 69.30
C ASP A 16 20.17 13.24 68.04
N GLU A 17 18.84 13.06 68.08
CA GLU A 17 17.98 12.57 66.99
C GLU A 17 17.38 13.75 66.19
N ASP A 18 17.24 13.62 64.86
CA ASP A 18 16.20 14.31 64.09
C ASP A 18 15.86 13.43 62.86
N GLU A 19 14.57 13.45 62.47
CA GLU A 19 14.02 12.73 61.31
C GLU A 19 14.14 13.59 60.02
N ASP A 20 13.25 13.40 59.05
CA ASP A 20 13.13 14.10 57.76
C ASP A 20 14.12 13.69 56.64
N GLU A 21 13.69 13.46 55.39
CA GLU A 21 12.35 13.15 54.87
C GLU A 21 12.58 12.28 53.60
N ASP A 22 11.69 11.33 53.29
CA ASP A 22 11.82 10.51 52.07
C ASP A 22 11.45 11.35 50.83
N GLU A 23 12.44 11.99 50.20
CA GLU A 23 12.30 12.56 48.84
C GLU A 23 12.24 11.41 47.81
N ASP A 24 11.10 10.71 47.77
CA ASP A 24 10.67 9.98 46.58
C ASP A 24 10.55 11.00 45.43
N GLU A 25 11.54 11.03 44.53
CA GLU A 25 11.42 11.75 43.26
C GLU A 25 10.32 11.05 42.44
N ASP A 26 9.10 11.59 42.50
CA ASP A 26 8.00 11.25 41.59
C ASP A 26 8.49 11.46 40.14
N GLU A 27 8.99 10.41 39.51
CA GLU A 27 9.12 10.34 38.05
C GLU A 27 7.70 10.37 37.47
N ASP A 28 7.20 11.58 37.20
CA ASP A 28 6.05 11.83 36.31
C ASP A 28 6.39 11.20 34.95
N GLU A 29 6.12 9.89 34.81
CA GLU A 29 5.98 9.24 33.51
C GLU A 29 4.78 9.90 32.82
N ASP A 30 5.07 10.94 32.03
CA ASP A 30 4.14 11.50 31.05
C ASP A 30 3.67 10.34 30.17
N GLU A 31 2.51 9.75 30.50
CA GLU A 31 1.77 8.84 29.64
C GLU A 31 1.29 9.66 28.42
N ASP A 32 2.21 9.83 27.45
CA ASP A 32 1.90 10.19 26.08
C ASP A 32 0.94 9.10 25.55
N GLU A 33 -0.37 9.27 25.80
CA GLU A 33 -1.44 8.58 25.10
C GLU A 33 -1.37 9.01 23.63
N ASP A 34 -0.49 8.33 22.88
CA ASP A 34 -0.51 8.29 21.41
C ASP A 34 -1.90 7.76 21.00
N GLU A 35 -2.87 8.66 20.85
CA GLU A 35 -4.17 8.37 20.28
C GLU A 35 -3.96 7.93 18.82
N ASP A 36 -3.93 6.60 18.60
CA ASP A 36 -3.78 5.92 17.29
C ASP A 36 -4.94 6.28 16.31
N GLU A 37 -5.03 7.53 15.84
CA GLU A 37 -5.88 7.96 14.71
C GLU A 37 -5.30 7.52 13.33
N ASP A 38 -4.58 6.38 13.27
CA ASP A 38 -3.93 5.85 12.04
C ASP A 38 -4.93 5.03 11.15
N ASP A 39 -6.18 4.85 11.59
CA ASP A 39 -7.23 3.99 10.97
C ASP A 39 -7.71 4.45 9.56
N ASP A 40 -7.49 5.71 9.16
CA ASP A 40 -7.95 6.29 7.88
C ASP A 40 -6.86 6.34 6.78
N ASP A 41 -5.57 6.15 7.10
CA ASP A 41 -4.43 6.29 6.16
C ASP A 41 -4.01 4.95 5.49
N ASP A 42 -4.52 3.80 5.96
CA ASP A 42 -4.17 2.43 5.51
C ASP A 42 -4.90 1.98 4.21
N ASP A 43 -5.94 2.73 3.79
CA ASP A 43 -6.92 2.32 2.76
C ASP A 43 -6.32 2.29 1.33
N ASP A 44 -5.25 3.05 1.06
CA ASP A 44 -4.58 3.09 -0.25
C ASP A 44 -3.46 2.04 -0.40
N ASP A 45 -2.67 1.78 0.65
CA ASP A 45 -1.71 0.67 0.65
C ASP A 45 -2.44 -0.66 0.43
N TYR A 46 -3.55 -0.91 1.15
CA TYR A 46 -4.35 -2.12 0.95
C TYR A 46 -4.79 -2.32 -0.51
N VAL A 47 -5.19 -1.23 -1.18
CA VAL A 47 -5.60 -1.28 -2.60
C VAL A 47 -4.42 -1.66 -3.51
N PHE A 48 -3.23 -1.14 -3.27
CA PHE A 48 -2.05 -1.37 -4.12
C PHE A 48 -1.26 -2.64 -3.78
N THR A 49 -1.17 -3.03 -2.51
CA THR A 49 -0.36 -4.18 -2.05
C THR A 49 -1.16 -5.48 -2.01
N VAL A 50 -2.47 -5.43 -1.72
CA VAL A 50 -3.32 -6.62 -1.59
C VAL A 50 -4.33 -6.75 -2.73
N PHE A 51 -5.21 -5.76 -2.93
CA PHE A 51 -6.32 -5.88 -3.87
C PHE A 51 -5.85 -5.95 -5.34
N GLU A 52 -4.96 -5.05 -5.76
CA GLU A 52 -4.45 -5.02 -7.14
C GLU A 52 -3.76 -6.34 -7.54
N PRO A 53 -2.76 -6.87 -6.82
CA PRO A 53 -2.11 -8.14 -7.16
C PRO A 53 -3.08 -9.33 -7.20
N ILE A 54 -4.06 -9.40 -6.29
CA ILE A 54 -5.09 -10.45 -6.31
C ILE A 54 -5.98 -10.33 -7.56
N SER A 55 -6.39 -9.11 -7.93
CA SER A 55 -7.21 -8.87 -9.13
C SER A 55 -6.46 -9.27 -10.42
N LEU A 56 -5.17 -8.98 -10.50
CA LEU A 56 -4.29 -9.33 -11.62
C LEU A 56 -4.07 -10.85 -11.72
N VAL A 57 -3.89 -11.55 -10.58
CA VAL A 57 -3.83 -13.01 -10.54
C VAL A 57 -5.15 -13.65 -10.97
N ALA A 58 -6.30 -13.08 -10.56
CA ALA A 58 -7.61 -13.55 -11.02
C ALA A 58 -7.78 -13.37 -12.55
N GLY A 59 -7.33 -12.24 -13.11
CA GLY A 59 -7.30 -11.99 -14.55
C GLY A 59 -6.41 -12.99 -15.31
N PHE A 60 -5.21 -13.27 -14.79
CA PHE A 60 -4.31 -14.31 -15.32
C PHE A 60 -4.99 -15.68 -15.33
N LEU A 61 -5.60 -16.10 -14.22
CA LEU A 61 -6.27 -17.40 -14.12
C LEU A 61 -7.44 -17.52 -15.10
N GLY A 62 -8.28 -16.49 -15.23
CA GLY A 62 -9.39 -16.47 -16.19
C GLY A 62 -8.91 -16.65 -17.64
N ALA A 63 -7.90 -15.88 -18.05
CA ALA A 63 -7.34 -15.91 -19.40
C ALA A 63 -6.57 -17.20 -19.73
N ILE A 64 -5.91 -17.82 -18.75
CA ILE A 64 -5.10 -19.04 -18.96
C ILE A 64 -5.93 -20.32 -18.86
N ILE A 65 -6.91 -20.40 -17.95
CA ILE A 65 -7.73 -21.61 -17.76
C ILE A 65 -8.82 -21.74 -18.82
N ALA A 66 -9.41 -20.63 -19.27
CA ALA A 66 -10.52 -20.63 -20.21
C ALA A 66 -10.41 -19.49 -21.27
N PRO A 67 -9.38 -19.50 -22.13
CA PRO A 67 -9.12 -18.42 -23.09
C PRO A 67 -10.27 -18.17 -24.07
N GLU A 68 -11.05 -19.19 -24.45
CA GLU A 68 -12.22 -19.01 -25.31
C GLU A 68 -13.31 -18.19 -24.62
N TRP A 69 -13.68 -18.59 -23.40
CA TRP A 69 -14.63 -17.85 -22.57
C TRP A 69 -14.13 -16.43 -22.30
N PHE A 70 -12.86 -16.28 -21.92
CA PHE A 70 -12.25 -14.98 -21.66
C PHE A 70 -12.32 -14.05 -22.88
N VAL A 71 -12.18 -14.56 -24.11
CA VAL A 71 -12.36 -13.77 -25.35
C VAL A 71 -13.84 -13.43 -25.60
N GLU A 72 -14.75 -14.38 -25.43
CA GLU A 72 -16.19 -14.15 -25.66
C GLU A 72 -16.79 -13.15 -24.65
N GLU A 73 -16.37 -13.20 -23.39
CA GLU A 73 -16.88 -12.35 -22.31
C GLU A 73 -16.41 -10.88 -22.42
N GLN A 74 -15.39 -10.55 -23.23
CA GLN A 74 -14.89 -9.16 -23.40
C GLN A 74 -15.97 -8.17 -23.87
N ILE A 75 -17.03 -8.65 -24.52
CA ILE A 75 -18.14 -7.83 -25.00
C ILE A 75 -19.46 -8.45 -24.53
N ALA A 76 -20.06 -7.86 -23.50
CA ALA A 76 -21.36 -8.28 -22.98
C ALA A 76 -22.42 -8.40 -24.11
N PHE A 77 -23.11 -9.54 -24.12
CA PHE A 77 -24.10 -9.95 -25.13
C PHE A 77 -23.58 -9.98 -26.58
N SER A 78 -22.27 -10.21 -26.78
CA SER A 78 -21.73 -10.57 -28.11
C SER A 78 -22.33 -11.89 -28.60
N PRO A 79 -22.63 -12.05 -29.91
CA PRO A 79 -22.95 -13.36 -30.46
C PRO A 79 -21.77 -14.32 -30.27
N HIS A 80 -22.02 -15.52 -29.74
CA HIS A 80 -21.01 -16.59 -29.67
C HIS A 80 -20.47 -16.89 -31.08
N GLN A 81 -19.15 -16.83 -31.25
CA GLN A 81 -18.44 -17.09 -32.51
C GLN A 81 -17.17 -17.91 -32.20
N PRO A 82 -16.80 -18.90 -33.03
CA PRO A 82 -15.62 -19.73 -32.76
C PRO A 82 -14.33 -18.90 -32.61
N VAL A 83 -13.74 -18.92 -31.42
CA VAL A 83 -12.48 -18.24 -31.11
C VAL A 83 -11.33 -18.90 -31.87
N GLY A 84 -10.76 -18.17 -32.84
CA GLY A 84 -9.62 -18.63 -33.64
C GLY A 84 -8.28 -18.52 -32.90
N ASP A 85 -7.29 -19.30 -33.32
CA ASP A 85 -5.99 -19.44 -32.63
C ASP A 85 -5.25 -18.11 -32.39
N ASN A 86 -5.39 -17.13 -33.28
CA ASN A 86 -4.81 -15.80 -33.09
C ASN A 86 -5.40 -15.07 -31.86
N ALA A 87 -6.71 -15.16 -31.66
CA ALA A 87 -7.39 -14.53 -30.52
C ALA A 87 -7.10 -15.29 -29.21
N ARG A 88 -7.10 -16.63 -29.27
CA ARG A 88 -6.65 -17.51 -28.19
C ARG A 88 -5.22 -17.17 -27.74
N LEU A 89 -4.28 -17.01 -28.68
CA LEU A 89 -2.89 -16.67 -28.37
C LEU A 89 -2.76 -15.29 -27.72
N VAL A 90 -3.51 -14.28 -28.22
CA VAL A 90 -3.53 -12.93 -27.62
C VAL A 90 -4.10 -12.97 -26.20
N ALA A 91 -5.16 -13.74 -25.93
CA ALA A 91 -5.71 -13.91 -24.58
C ALA A 91 -4.69 -14.57 -23.62
N LEU A 92 -4.02 -15.64 -24.06
CA LEU A 92 -2.98 -16.30 -23.27
C LEU A 92 -1.78 -15.37 -22.98
N GLN A 93 -1.39 -14.53 -23.94
CA GLN A 93 -0.34 -13.52 -23.76
C GLN A 93 -0.77 -12.40 -22.79
N LEU A 94 -2.01 -11.93 -22.89
CA LEU A 94 -2.58 -10.93 -21.99
C LEU A 94 -2.66 -11.46 -20.54
N GLY A 95 -3.10 -12.70 -20.37
CA GLY A 95 -3.06 -13.39 -19.08
C GLY A 95 -1.66 -13.46 -18.49
N ASN A 96 -0.65 -13.84 -19.29
CA ASN A 96 0.75 -13.85 -18.85
C ASN A 96 1.26 -12.46 -18.44
N ILE A 97 0.83 -11.39 -19.12
CA ILE A 97 1.13 -10.00 -18.74
C ILE A 97 0.47 -9.63 -17.40
N TYR A 98 -0.77 -10.06 -17.13
CA TYR A 98 -1.39 -9.81 -15.82
C TYR A 98 -0.61 -10.44 -14.66
N LEU A 99 -0.12 -11.67 -14.80
CA LEU A 99 0.75 -12.27 -13.78
C LEU A 99 2.09 -11.52 -13.64
N LEU A 100 2.67 -11.06 -14.75
CA LEU A 100 3.88 -10.24 -14.72
C LEU A 100 3.65 -8.92 -13.98
N LEU A 101 2.53 -8.24 -14.21
CA LEU A 101 2.16 -7.01 -13.49
C LEU A 101 1.97 -7.27 -12.00
N ALA A 102 1.29 -8.36 -11.61
CA ALA A 102 1.12 -8.72 -10.20
C ALA A 102 2.48 -8.95 -9.51
N MET A 103 3.39 -9.66 -10.18
CA MET A 103 4.76 -9.87 -9.67
C MET A 103 5.58 -8.58 -9.60
N ILE A 104 5.41 -7.65 -10.56
CA ILE A 104 6.09 -6.34 -10.54
C ILE A 104 5.55 -5.47 -9.40
N GLY A 105 4.24 -5.42 -9.18
CA GLY A 105 3.64 -4.65 -8.08
C GLY A 105 4.11 -5.12 -6.72
N VAL A 106 3.99 -6.43 -6.46
CA VAL A 106 4.53 -7.05 -5.24
C VAL A 106 6.04 -6.80 -5.11
N ALA A 107 6.82 -6.96 -6.19
CA ALA A 107 8.25 -6.73 -6.15
C ALA A 107 8.64 -5.26 -5.91
N VAL A 108 7.89 -4.28 -6.40
CA VAL A 108 8.18 -2.85 -6.17
C VAL A 108 7.79 -2.46 -4.75
N LEU A 109 6.53 -2.66 -4.37
CA LEU A 109 5.96 -2.14 -3.12
C LEU A 109 6.61 -2.80 -1.90
N TYR A 110 6.86 -4.12 -1.92
CA TYR A 110 7.50 -4.83 -0.81
C TYR A 110 9.05 -4.84 -0.84
N SER A 111 9.72 -4.12 -1.78
CA SER A 111 11.20 -4.04 -1.78
C SER A 111 11.78 -2.63 -1.69
N THR A 112 10.95 -1.59 -1.62
CA THR A 112 11.41 -0.21 -1.52
C THR A 112 10.63 0.60 -0.50
N GLN A 113 11.30 1.61 0.06
CA GLN A 113 10.73 2.68 0.87
C GLN A 113 11.07 4.05 0.26
N GLU A 114 11.59 4.06 -0.97
CA GLU A 114 11.84 5.26 -1.75
C GLU A 114 10.51 5.73 -2.36
N ALA A 115 9.84 6.68 -1.71
CA ALA A 115 8.59 7.29 -2.19
C ALA A 115 8.64 7.70 -3.67
N LYS A 116 9.80 8.18 -4.15
CA LYS A 116 10.02 8.52 -5.56
C LYS A 116 9.91 7.32 -6.51
N VAL A 117 10.25 6.11 -6.06
CA VAL A 117 10.09 4.86 -6.83
C VAL A 117 8.62 4.45 -6.85
N VAL A 118 7.96 4.41 -5.68
CA VAL A 118 6.52 4.11 -5.55
C VAL A 118 5.69 5.06 -6.41
N ARG A 119 5.91 6.37 -6.28
CA ARG A 119 5.19 7.40 -7.03
C ARG A 119 5.41 7.31 -8.54
N ASN A 120 6.61 6.92 -9.01
CA ASN A 120 6.85 6.68 -10.43
C ASN A 120 6.16 5.40 -10.94
N TYR A 121 6.08 4.36 -10.11
CA TYR A 121 5.32 3.14 -10.39
C TYR A 121 3.82 3.43 -10.50
N VAL A 122 3.24 4.17 -9.55
CA VAL A 122 1.82 4.58 -9.59
C VAL A 122 1.52 5.47 -10.81
N ILE A 123 2.42 6.38 -11.22
CA ILE A 123 2.28 7.14 -12.48
C ILE A 123 2.23 6.21 -13.70
N ALA A 124 3.03 5.15 -13.74
CA ALA A 124 3.02 4.21 -14.86
C ALA A 124 1.70 3.42 -14.94
N LEU A 125 1.16 3.00 -13.79
CA LEU A 125 -0.15 2.36 -13.71
C LEU A 125 -1.29 3.32 -14.13
N TRP A 126 -1.28 4.56 -13.64
CA TRP A 126 -2.27 5.58 -13.97
C TRP A 126 -2.32 5.90 -15.48
N VAL A 127 -1.17 5.90 -16.16
CA VAL A 127 -1.11 6.00 -17.63
C VAL A 127 -1.69 4.75 -18.30
N ALA A 128 -1.48 3.56 -17.74
CA ALA A 128 -2.03 2.31 -18.26
C ALA A 128 -3.56 2.26 -18.12
N ASP A 129 -4.14 2.76 -17.02
CA ASP A 129 -5.59 2.86 -16.82
C ASP A 129 -6.26 3.73 -17.91
N ILE A 130 -5.69 4.90 -18.20
CA ILE A 130 -6.18 5.80 -19.25
C ILE A 130 -6.15 5.08 -20.61
N GLY A 131 -5.07 4.35 -20.90
CA GLY A 131 -4.97 3.52 -22.11
C GLY A 131 -6.04 2.43 -22.16
N HIS A 132 -6.24 1.70 -21.07
CA HIS A 132 -7.21 0.60 -20.95
C HIS A 132 -8.65 1.11 -21.13
N LEU A 133 -9.06 2.13 -20.36
CA LEU A 133 -10.39 2.73 -20.46
C LEU A 133 -10.64 3.33 -21.86
N ALA A 134 -9.63 3.93 -22.50
CA ALA A 134 -9.76 4.49 -23.84
C ALA A 134 -10.00 3.41 -24.91
N VAL A 135 -9.28 2.27 -24.89
CA VAL A 135 -9.51 1.18 -25.86
C VAL A 135 -10.81 0.44 -25.57
N THR A 136 -11.16 0.21 -24.30
CA THR A 136 -12.43 -0.41 -23.90
C THR A 136 -13.62 0.44 -24.31
N TYR A 137 -13.57 1.77 -24.11
CA TYR A 137 -14.58 2.70 -24.61
C TYR A 137 -14.67 2.70 -26.14
N HIS A 138 -13.54 2.67 -26.85
CA HIS A 138 -13.50 2.68 -28.32
C HIS A 138 -14.17 1.44 -28.94
N VAL A 139 -14.06 0.27 -28.29
CA VAL A 139 -14.65 -0.99 -28.77
C VAL A 139 -16.10 -1.17 -28.32
N LEU A 140 -16.44 -0.86 -27.06
CA LEU A 140 -17.79 -1.08 -26.53
C LEU A 140 -18.78 0.02 -26.92
N GLY A 141 -18.30 1.25 -27.11
CA GLY A 141 -19.13 2.43 -27.36
C GLY A 141 -19.90 2.92 -26.13
N TRP A 142 -20.32 4.19 -26.17
CA TRP A 142 -20.97 4.88 -25.06
C TRP A 142 -22.16 4.12 -24.47
N GLU A 143 -23.05 3.58 -25.30
CA GLU A 143 -24.29 2.91 -24.86
C GLU A 143 -24.03 1.69 -23.96
N LYS A 144 -23.00 0.90 -24.24
CA LYS A 144 -22.61 -0.23 -23.38
C LYS A 144 -21.85 0.24 -22.13
N VAL A 145 -20.99 1.24 -22.28
CA VAL A 145 -20.18 1.78 -21.17
C VAL A 145 -21.07 2.37 -20.08
N VAL A 146 -22.09 3.18 -20.38
CA VAL A 146 -22.96 3.76 -19.33
C VAL A 146 -24.02 2.81 -18.77
N ASN A 147 -24.32 1.71 -19.47
CA ASN A 147 -25.39 0.79 -19.08
C ASN A 147 -24.89 -0.29 -18.12
N ILE A 148 -24.58 0.11 -16.89
CA ILE A 148 -24.05 -0.75 -15.81
C ILE A 148 -24.93 -1.98 -15.56
N ALA A 149 -26.25 -1.86 -15.74
CA ALA A 149 -27.21 -2.96 -15.63
C ALA A 149 -27.06 -4.06 -16.71
N THR A 150 -26.21 -3.85 -17.71
CA THR A 150 -25.86 -4.81 -18.77
C THR A 150 -24.39 -5.28 -18.71
N TRP A 151 -23.63 -4.88 -17.69
CA TRP A 151 -22.26 -5.32 -17.53
C TRP A 151 -22.20 -6.78 -17.05
N ASN A 152 -21.40 -7.59 -17.74
CA ASN A 152 -20.95 -8.89 -17.26
C ASN A 152 -19.71 -8.74 -16.37
N SER A 153 -19.23 -9.84 -15.77
CA SER A 153 -18.04 -9.85 -14.91
C SER A 153 -16.80 -9.24 -15.57
N MET A 154 -16.60 -9.49 -16.87
CA MET A 154 -15.46 -8.96 -17.61
C MET A 154 -15.57 -7.45 -17.86
N THR A 155 -16.78 -6.92 -18.11
CA THR A 155 -17.02 -5.47 -18.23
C THR A 155 -16.88 -4.77 -16.87
N PHE A 156 -17.30 -5.42 -15.77
CA PHE A 156 -17.01 -4.95 -14.41
C PHE A 156 -15.49 -4.89 -14.12
N GLY A 157 -14.70 -5.81 -14.66
CA GLY A 157 -13.23 -5.71 -14.64
C GLY A 157 -12.71 -4.54 -15.47
N ASN A 158 -12.95 -4.59 -16.79
CA ASN A 158 -12.38 -3.67 -17.80
C ASN A 158 -12.85 -2.20 -17.69
N ILE A 159 -13.90 -1.93 -16.91
CA ILE A 159 -14.38 -0.56 -16.66
C ILE A 159 -14.46 -0.28 -15.16
N GLY A 160 -15.19 -1.11 -14.39
CA GLY A 160 -15.44 -0.86 -12.97
C GLY A 160 -14.17 -0.87 -12.13
N ALA A 161 -13.42 -1.97 -12.15
CA ALA A 161 -12.18 -2.11 -11.39
C ALA A 161 -11.08 -1.15 -11.90
N THR A 162 -10.94 -0.99 -13.22
CA THR A 162 -9.99 -0.02 -13.79
C THR A 162 -10.32 1.43 -13.40
N LEU A 163 -11.61 1.82 -13.38
CA LEU A 163 -12.01 3.16 -12.96
C LEU A 163 -11.82 3.38 -11.45
N PHE A 164 -12.08 2.37 -10.62
CA PHE A 164 -11.78 2.41 -9.18
C PHE A 164 -10.28 2.64 -8.95
N LEU A 165 -9.42 1.77 -9.50
CA LEU A 165 -7.97 1.88 -9.37
C LEU A 165 -7.44 3.22 -9.92
N PHE A 166 -7.94 3.69 -11.06
CA PHE A 166 -7.60 5.00 -11.61
C PHE A 166 -7.92 6.14 -10.63
N LEU A 167 -9.06 6.08 -9.94
CA LEU A 167 -9.47 7.10 -8.97
C LEU A 167 -8.62 7.04 -7.69
N THR A 168 -8.31 5.85 -7.14
CA THR A 168 -7.37 5.71 -6.01
C THR A 168 -5.99 6.25 -6.38
N ARG A 169 -5.50 5.98 -7.59
CA ARG A 169 -4.22 6.52 -8.09
C ARG A 169 -4.28 8.03 -8.33
N CYS A 170 -5.43 8.60 -8.67
CA CYS A 170 -5.60 10.05 -8.66
C CYS A 170 -5.48 10.61 -7.24
N ALA A 171 -6.16 10.00 -6.26
CA ALA A 171 -6.12 10.42 -4.86
C ALA A 171 -4.68 10.41 -4.31
N TYR A 172 -3.95 9.30 -4.48
CA TYR A 172 -2.53 9.19 -4.10
C TYR A 172 -1.66 10.25 -4.83
N LEU A 173 -1.76 10.36 -6.15
CA LEU A 173 -0.89 11.28 -6.91
C LEU A 173 -1.14 12.77 -6.65
N PHE A 174 -2.32 13.12 -6.12
CA PHE A 174 -2.66 14.47 -5.64
C PHE A 174 -2.45 14.67 -4.13
N GLY A 175 -2.04 13.63 -3.38
CA GLY A 175 -1.73 13.72 -1.94
C GLY A 175 -2.98 13.81 -1.05
N LEU A 176 -3.99 12.97 -1.32
CA LEU A 176 -5.17 12.85 -0.45
C LEU A 176 -4.93 11.92 0.75
N PHE A 177 -4.02 10.94 0.61
CA PHE A 177 -3.57 10.02 1.68
C PHE A 177 -2.28 10.56 2.33
N GLY A 178 -2.36 11.79 2.87
CA GLY A 178 -1.24 12.44 3.54
C GLY A 178 0.03 12.68 2.68
N PRO A 179 1.17 12.97 3.34
CA PRO A 179 2.48 13.13 2.73
C PRO A 179 3.34 11.86 2.82
N ASP A 180 4.04 11.50 1.73
CA ASP A 180 4.98 10.36 1.67
C ASP A 180 5.86 10.23 2.96
N ARG A 181 5.64 9.16 3.75
CA ARG A 181 6.41 8.87 4.99
C ARG A 181 7.92 8.82 4.66
N LYS A 182 8.74 9.67 5.32
CA LYS A 182 10.19 9.79 5.02
C LYS A 182 10.98 8.60 5.57
N GLY A 183 11.24 7.61 4.72
CA GLY A 183 12.07 6.45 5.04
C GLY A 183 13.43 6.85 5.64
N THR A 184 13.61 6.61 6.95
CA THR A 184 14.88 6.87 7.64
C THR A 184 15.85 5.74 7.32
N ILE A 185 16.78 5.99 6.38
CA ILE A 185 17.75 4.98 5.92
C ILE A 185 18.78 4.67 7.03
N LYS A 186 18.45 3.72 7.90
CA LYS A 186 19.43 3.00 8.71
C LYS A 186 20.21 2.04 7.81
N LEU A 187 21.34 2.51 7.28
CA LEU A 187 22.34 1.64 6.68
C LEU A 187 22.93 0.71 7.75
N ALA A 188 23.03 -0.58 7.42
CA ALA A 188 23.65 -1.64 8.22
C ALA A 188 24.58 -2.48 7.31
#